data_AF-F3FFE4-F1
#
_entry.id   AF-F3FFE4-F1
#
_cell.length_a   1.000
_cell.length_b   1.000
_cell.length_c   1.000
_cell.angle_alpha   90.00
_cell.angle_beta   90.00
_cell.angle_gamma   90.00
#
_symmetry.space_group_name_H-M   'P 1'
#
loop_
_entity.id
_entity.type
_entity.pdbx_description
1 polymer ?
#
loop_
_entity_poly.entity_id
_entity_poly.type
_entity_poly.pdbx_seq_one_letter_code
_entity_poly.pdbx_strand_id
1 'polypeptide(L)'
;MNTVDTHFTRTRFLLLLNILAVLFCFNTVYLAIQAGSFEYEATGNIVGQLEVGVTGSPNLKWMMLSDMFGFYLFSIPSALYLWFALREDRPYLLSISTVAGILFGLIGAIGAAILSVVWPVLTVLHATSTDPTAQLVFQETFRILTMAVQDGMWGRLEFFLSGVWYLGLSIILWRHKKAFSVIVFLNAACALVTSFGKVLDMGELAGLALTGVTYVTPLFYIWIGVIAWRGTIVTSLKTAEFTEAGRSAPKA
;
A
#
# COMPACT_ATOMS: atom_id res chain seq x y z
N MET A 1 29.35 20.87 -5.06
CA MET A 1 27.96 20.87 -4.56
C MET A 1 27.95 20.08 -3.25
N ASN A 2 27.71 20.74 -2.12
CA ASN A 2 27.91 20.15 -0.78
C ASN A 2 26.99 18.94 -0.57
N THR A 3 27.58 17.82 -0.16
CA THR A 3 26.88 16.56 0.16
C THR A 3 25.87 16.70 1.30
N VAL A 4 26.02 17.72 2.14
CA VAL A 4 25.13 18.05 3.26
C VAL A 4 23.78 18.61 2.78
N ASP A 5 23.78 19.52 1.79
CA ASP A 5 22.55 20.16 1.29
C ASP A 5 21.67 19.18 0.50
N THR A 6 22.30 18.24 -0.21
CA THR A 6 21.59 17.22 -1.01
C THR A 6 20.95 16.15 -0.13
N HIS A 7 21.58 15.75 0.98
CA HIS A 7 21.01 14.81 1.93
C HIS A 7 19.81 15.42 2.67
N PHE A 8 19.91 16.70 3.06
CA PHE A 8 18.85 17.43 3.77
C PHE A 8 17.59 17.65 2.93
N THR A 9 17.74 17.86 1.62
CA THR A 9 16.61 18.07 0.70
C THR A 9 15.85 16.75 0.44
N ARG A 10 16.57 15.62 0.35
CA ARG A 10 15.98 14.30 0.10
C ARG A 10 15.10 13.80 1.25
N THR A 11 15.53 13.98 2.50
CA THR A 11 14.77 13.52 3.68
C THR A 11 13.49 14.33 3.88
N ARG A 12 13.52 15.64 3.59
CA ARG A 12 12.34 16.52 3.62
C ARG A 12 11.32 16.15 2.56
N PHE A 13 11.77 15.90 1.34
CA PHE A 13 10.90 15.45 0.26
C PHE A 13 10.18 14.14 0.62
N LEU A 14 10.93 13.16 1.15
CA LEU A 14 10.35 11.90 1.58
C LEU A 14 9.37 12.05 2.76
N LEU A 15 9.66 12.92 3.73
CA LEU A 15 8.72 13.23 4.81
C LEU A 15 7.41 13.79 4.26
N LEU A 16 7.48 14.77 3.35
CA LEU A 16 6.30 15.37 2.73
C LEU A 16 5.46 14.33 2.00
N LEU A 17 6.10 13.46 1.21
CA LEU A 17 5.39 12.39 0.51
C LEU A 17 4.71 11.41 1.47
N ASN A 18 5.35 11.05 2.58
CA ASN A 18 4.74 10.17 3.57
C ASN A 18 3.58 10.85 4.32
N ILE A 19 3.66 12.15 4.60
CA ILE A 19 2.53 12.91 5.16
C ILE A 19 1.36 12.91 4.17
N LEU A 20 1.63 13.20 2.90
CA LEU A 20 0.59 13.14 1.85
C LEU A 20 0.01 11.72 1.74
N ALA A 21 0.85 10.69 1.78
CA ALA A 21 0.40 9.30 1.73
C ALA A 21 -0.60 8.97 2.84
N VAL A 22 -0.28 9.37 4.09
CA VAL A 22 -1.18 9.20 5.23
C VAL A 22 -2.51 9.92 5.02
N LEU A 23 -2.48 11.18 4.57
CA LEU A 23 -3.69 11.96 4.31
C LEU A 23 -4.55 11.30 3.23
N PHE A 24 -3.94 10.84 2.14
CA PHE A 24 -4.65 10.15 1.06
C PHE A 24 -5.20 8.79 1.51
N CYS A 25 -4.46 8.00 2.30
CA CYS A 25 -4.99 6.75 2.86
C CYS A 25 -6.25 6.99 3.71
N PHE A 26 -6.22 7.97 4.60
CA PHE A 26 -7.41 8.30 5.41
C PHE A 26 -8.52 8.89 4.55
N ASN A 27 -8.21 9.67 3.52
CA ASN A 27 -9.21 10.19 2.59
C ASN A 27 -9.88 9.07 1.78
N THR A 28 -9.15 8.01 1.41
CA THR A 28 -9.74 6.80 0.79
C THR A 28 -10.80 6.20 1.71
N VAL A 29 -10.45 5.94 2.98
CA VAL A 29 -11.40 5.36 3.95
C VAL A 29 -12.59 6.30 4.19
N TYR A 30 -12.35 7.60 4.33
CA TYR A 30 -13.41 8.59 4.50
C TYR A 30 -14.38 8.61 3.31
N LEU A 31 -13.87 8.66 2.08
CA LEU A 31 -14.69 8.69 0.87
C LEU A 31 -15.42 7.37 0.65
N ALA A 32 -14.85 6.24 1.05
CA ALA A 32 -15.52 4.94 1.04
C ALA A 32 -16.74 4.93 1.96
N ILE A 33 -16.59 5.46 3.17
CA ILE A 33 -17.70 5.61 4.12
C ILE A 33 -18.76 6.56 3.57
N GLN A 34 -18.37 7.72 3.02
CA GLN A 34 -19.31 8.69 2.44
C GLN A 34 -20.04 8.17 1.20
N ALA A 35 -19.40 7.29 0.42
CA ALA A 35 -20.05 6.61 -0.68
C ALA A 35 -21.00 5.50 -0.22
N GLY A 36 -20.92 5.04 1.04
CA GLY A 36 -21.58 3.82 1.49
C GLY A 36 -20.93 2.53 0.97
N SER A 37 -19.73 2.60 0.39
CA SER A 37 -19.08 1.45 -0.26
C SER A 37 -18.55 0.40 0.72
N PHE A 38 -18.30 0.80 1.98
CA PHE A 38 -17.69 -0.06 3.01
C PHE A 38 -18.57 -1.27 3.39
N GLU A 39 -19.90 -1.11 3.38
CA GLU A 39 -20.83 -2.21 3.67
C GLU A 39 -20.82 -3.28 2.58
N TYR A 40 -20.62 -2.88 1.32
CA TYR A 40 -20.64 -3.77 0.17
C TYR A 40 -19.36 -4.60 0.05
N GLU A 41 -18.20 -3.99 0.30
CA GLU A 41 -16.92 -4.72 0.36
C GLU A 41 -16.86 -5.70 1.54
N ALA A 42 -17.43 -5.33 2.70
CA ALA A 42 -17.48 -6.20 3.88
C ALA A 42 -18.43 -7.40 3.71
N THR A 43 -19.49 -7.25 2.91
CA THR A 43 -20.50 -8.31 2.66
C THR A 43 -20.25 -9.11 1.38
N GLY A 44 -19.26 -8.75 0.57
CA GLY A 44 -18.98 -9.37 -0.73
C GLY A 44 -20.00 -9.04 -1.82
N ASN A 45 -20.91 -8.09 -1.57
CA ASN A 45 -21.92 -7.65 -2.54
C ASN A 45 -21.33 -6.58 -3.48
N ILE A 46 -20.47 -7.01 -4.41
CA ILE A 46 -19.81 -6.14 -5.40
C ILE A 46 -20.84 -5.28 -6.15
N VAL A 47 -21.95 -5.88 -6.56
CA VAL A 47 -23.00 -5.19 -7.33
C VAL A 47 -23.70 -4.11 -6.51
N GLY A 48 -23.86 -4.32 -5.20
CA GLY A 48 -24.49 -3.34 -4.32
C GLY A 48 -23.79 -1.99 -4.31
N GLN A 49 -22.51 -1.93 -4.69
CA GLN A 49 -21.79 -0.66 -4.87
C GLN A 49 -22.37 0.23 -5.99
N LEU A 50 -23.20 -0.30 -6.90
CA LEU A 50 -23.94 0.52 -7.87
C LEU A 50 -25.08 1.33 -7.21
N GLU A 51 -25.53 0.93 -6.02
CA GLU A 51 -26.65 1.57 -5.30
C GLU A 51 -26.28 2.95 -4.76
N VAL A 52 -24.99 3.31 -4.73
CA VAL A 52 -24.54 4.66 -4.37
C VAL A 52 -25.05 5.73 -5.35
N GLY A 53 -25.43 5.30 -6.57
CA GLY A 53 -26.10 6.12 -7.57
C GLY A 53 -25.28 7.32 -8.06
N VAL A 54 -25.97 8.21 -8.77
CA VAL A 54 -25.36 9.40 -9.39
C VAL A 54 -24.70 10.31 -8.33
N THR A 55 -25.32 10.44 -7.17
CA THR A 55 -24.84 11.31 -6.08
C THR A 55 -23.54 10.78 -5.45
N GLY A 56 -23.40 9.46 -5.29
CA GLY A 56 -22.19 8.84 -4.70
C GLY A 56 -21.05 8.62 -5.69
N SER A 57 -21.32 8.62 -7.00
CA SER A 57 -20.33 8.36 -8.05
C SER A 57 -19.06 9.24 -7.98
N PRO A 58 -19.13 10.56 -7.71
CA PRO A 58 -17.93 11.38 -7.53
C PRO A 58 -17.03 10.91 -6.37
N ASN A 59 -17.62 10.40 -5.29
CA ASN A 59 -16.85 9.89 -4.15
C ASN A 59 -16.07 8.63 -4.54
N LEU A 60 -16.66 7.73 -5.35
CA LEU A 60 -15.95 6.54 -5.87
C LEU A 60 -14.71 6.92 -6.68
N LYS A 61 -14.81 7.93 -7.55
CA LYS A 61 -13.66 8.45 -8.31
C LYS A 61 -12.56 8.94 -7.38
N TRP A 62 -12.89 9.85 -6.47
CA TRP A 62 -11.89 10.48 -5.60
C TRP A 62 -11.33 9.52 -4.56
N MET A 63 -12.11 8.53 -4.14
CA MET A 63 -11.67 7.44 -3.29
C MET A 63 -10.57 6.65 -3.99
N MET A 64 -10.78 6.22 -5.24
CA MET A 64 -9.78 5.49 -6.01
C MET A 64 -8.55 6.33 -6.37
N LEU A 65 -8.71 7.62 -6.66
CA LEU A 65 -7.56 8.50 -6.84
C LEU A 65 -6.77 8.66 -5.53
N SER A 66 -7.45 8.72 -4.39
CA SER A 66 -6.79 8.77 -3.09
C SER A 66 -6.06 7.47 -2.78
N ASP A 67 -6.66 6.33 -3.12
CA ASP A 67 -6.06 5.01 -3.01
C ASP A 67 -4.78 4.92 -3.84
N MET A 68 -4.86 5.36 -5.10
CA MET A 68 -3.75 5.41 -6.05
C MET A 68 -2.50 6.09 -5.46
N PHE A 69 -2.69 7.27 -4.88
CA PHE A 69 -1.57 8.04 -4.31
C PHE A 69 -1.17 7.57 -2.92
N GLY A 70 -2.15 7.35 -2.04
CA GLY A 70 -1.96 7.04 -0.63
C GLY A 70 -1.32 5.68 -0.41
N PHE A 71 -1.96 4.61 -0.89
CA PHE A 71 -1.50 3.25 -0.65
C PHE A 71 -0.38 2.81 -1.60
N TYR A 72 -0.30 3.39 -2.81
CA TYR A 72 0.60 2.85 -3.84
C TYR A 72 1.70 3.81 -4.32
N LEU A 73 1.40 4.91 -5.01
CA LEU A 73 2.44 5.70 -5.68
C LEU A 73 3.45 6.32 -4.71
N PHE A 74 2.99 6.79 -3.54
CA PHE A 74 3.89 7.35 -2.53
C PHE A 74 4.66 6.28 -1.73
N SER A 75 4.33 4.99 -1.89
CA SER A 75 5.13 3.89 -1.36
C SER A 75 6.47 3.74 -2.07
N ILE A 76 6.53 4.05 -3.38
CA ILE A 76 7.71 3.82 -4.22
C ILE A 76 8.92 4.61 -3.73
N PRO A 77 8.83 5.93 -3.44
CA PRO A 77 9.94 6.69 -2.87
C PRO A 77 10.41 6.15 -1.52
N SER A 78 9.50 5.62 -0.68
CA SER A 78 9.84 4.97 0.59
C SER A 78 10.57 3.65 0.38
N ALA A 79 10.17 2.84 -0.60
CA ALA A 79 10.89 1.62 -0.99
C ALA A 79 12.32 1.93 -1.47
N LEU A 80 12.48 2.92 -2.35
CA LEU A 80 13.78 3.35 -2.85
C LEU A 80 14.67 3.92 -1.73
N TYR A 81 14.09 4.75 -0.85
CA TYR A 81 14.83 5.28 0.30
C TYR A 81 15.38 4.17 1.19
N LEU A 82 14.55 3.18 1.53
CA LEU A 82 14.96 2.04 2.34
C LEU A 82 16.03 1.20 1.63
N TRP A 83 15.92 1.02 0.31
CA TRP A 83 16.95 0.36 -0.48
C TRP A 83 18.30 1.07 -0.36
N PHE A 84 18.34 2.37 -0.63
CA PHE A 84 19.57 3.16 -0.50
C PHE A 84 20.12 3.16 0.93
N ALA A 85 19.25 3.13 1.93
CA ALA A 85 19.65 3.19 3.33
C ALA A 85 20.18 1.85 3.88
N LEU A 86 19.71 0.70 3.37
CA LEU A 86 19.95 -0.63 3.98
C LEU A 86 20.66 -1.62 3.05
N ARG A 87 21.03 -1.25 1.82
CA ARG A 87 21.56 -2.20 0.81
C ARG A 87 22.83 -2.93 1.21
N GLU A 88 23.64 -2.36 2.10
CA GLU A 88 24.89 -2.98 2.57
C GLU A 88 24.62 -4.15 3.54
N ASP A 89 23.48 -4.17 4.25
CA ASP A 89 23.19 -5.19 5.27
C ASP A 89 22.90 -6.57 4.68
N ARG A 90 21.97 -6.63 3.72
CA ARG A 90 21.54 -7.85 3.02
C ARG A 90 21.13 -7.53 1.57
N PRO A 91 22.10 -7.34 0.66
CA PRO A 91 21.86 -6.75 -0.66
C PRO A 91 20.86 -7.54 -1.51
N TYR A 92 20.95 -8.88 -1.48
CA TYR A 92 20.07 -9.74 -2.27
C TYR A 92 18.61 -9.68 -1.78
N LEU A 93 18.38 -9.90 -0.48
CA LEU A 93 17.05 -9.87 0.11
C LEU A 93 16.40 -8.49 -0.05
N LEU A 94 17.15 -7.41 0.21
CA LEU A 94 16.62 -6.07 0.08
C LEU A 94 16.27 -5.72 -1.36
N SER A 95 17.08 -6.14 -2.33
CA SER A 95 16.82 -5.86 -3.75
C SER A 95 15.55 -6.55 -4.23
N ILE A 96 15.35 -7.83 -3.92
CA ILE A 96 14.11 -8.55 -4.24
C ILE A 96 12.92 -7.88 -3.55
N SER A 97 13.05 -7.57 -2.26
CA SER A 97 11.98 -6.92 -1.49
C SER A 97 11.62 -5.56 -2.10
N THR A 98 12.61 -4.78 -2.53
CA THR A 98 12.40 -3.46 -3.13
C THR A 98 11.73 -3.58 -4.50
N VAL A 99 12.15 -4.53 -5.33
CA VAL A 99 11.48 -4.80 -6.62
C VAL A 99 10.02 -5.20 -6.38
N ALA A 100 9.75 -6.07 -5.40
CA ALA A 100 8.39 -6.43 -5.02
C ALA A 100 7.59 -5.20 -4.57
N GLY A 101 8.17 -4.31 -3.75
CA GLY A 101 7.54 -3.07 -3.31
C GLY A 101 7.22 -2.09 -4.45
N ILE A 102 8.11 -1.96 -5.43
CA ILE A 102 7.88 -1.13 -6.62
C ILE A 102 6.74 -1.73 -7.46
N LEU A 103 6.76 -3.05 -7.68
CA LEU A 103 5.71 -3.73 -8.44
C LEU A 103 4.35 -3.67 -7.72
N PHE A 104 4.32 -3.82 -6.39
CA PHE A 104 3.16 -3.56 -5.56
C PHE A 104 2.60 -2.14 -5.82
N GLY A 105 3.45 -1.11 -5.71
CA GLY A 105 3.04 0.27 -5.93
C GLY A 105 2.55 0.55 -7.35
N LEU A 106 3.11 -0.11 -8.37
CA LEU A 106 2.66 0.04 -9.75
C LEU A 106 1.33 -0.67 -10.04
N ILE A 107 1.21 -1.94 -9.63
CA ILE A 107 0.01 -2.75 -9.88
C ILE A 107 -1.19 -2.16 -9.13
N GLY A 108 -1.01 -1.80 -7.86
CA GLY A 108 -2.03 -1.15 -7.07
C GLY A 108 -2.53 0.14 -7.72
N ALA A 109 -1.59 1.00 -8.15
CA ALA A 109 -1.91 2.26 -8.81
C ALA A 109 -2.64 2.07 -10.15
N ILE A 110 -2.29 1.06 -10.94
CA ILE A 110 -3.00 0.74 -12.19
C ILE A 110 -4.44 0.32 -11.90
N GLY A 111 -4.65 -0.57 -10.92
CA GLY A 111 -6.00 -0.97 -10.51
C GLY A 111 -6.84 0.22 -10.05
N ALA A 112 -6.27 1.08 -9.21
CA ALA A 112 -6.94 2.28 -8.73
C ALA A 112 -7.27 3.26 -9.87
N ALA A 113 -6.36 3.44 -10.83
CA ALA A 113 -6.59 4.27 -12.01
C ALA A 113 -7.77 3.74 -12.86
N ILE A 114 -7.83 2.42 -13.08
CA ILE A 114 -8.93 1.77 -13.81
C ILE A 114 -10.25 2.02 -13.06
N LEU A 115 -10.31 1.69 -11.76
CA LEU A 115 -11.53 1.80 -10.97
C LEU A 115 -11.99 3.25 -10.77
N SER A 116 -11.06 4.22 -10.76
CA SER A 116 -11.39 5.65 -10.71
C SER A 116 -12.22 6.15 -11.91
N VAL A 117 -12.26 5.37 -13.00
CA VAL A 117 -13.05 5.66 -14.19
C VAL A 117 -14.22 4.69 -14.31
N VAL A 118 -13.96 3.38 -14.18
CA VAL A 118 -14.96 2.33 -14.41
C VAL A 118 -16.13 2.46 -13.45
N TRP A 119 -15.84 2.59 -12.15
CA TRP A 119 -16.88 2.66 -11.13
C TRP A 119 -17.83 3.84 -11.31
N PRO A 120 -17.35 5.10 -11.38
CA PRO A 120 -18.26 6.23 -11.52
C PRO A 120 -19.07 6.19 -12.83
N VAL A 121 -18.46 5.76 -13.93
CA VAL A 121 -19.13 5.69 -15.25
C VAL A 121 -20.25 4.67 -15.23
N LEU A 122 -19.97 3.43 -14.82
CA LEU A 122 -20.97 2.37 -14.82
C LEU A 122 -22.07 2.60 -13.78
N THR A 123 -21.74 3.23 -12.64
CA THR A 123 -22.73 3.63 -11.63
C THR A 123 -23.74 4.62 -12.21
N VAL A 124 -23.26 5.66 -12.92
CA VAL A 124 -24.16 6.65 -13.53
C VAL A 124 -24.98 6.05 -14.66
N LEU A 125 -24.36 5.25 -15.54
CA LEU A 125 -25.07 4.59 -16.64
C LEU A 125 -26.15 3.63 -16.13
N HIS A 126 -25.83 2.84 -15.10
CA HIS A 126 -26.80 1.97 -14.44
C HIS A 126 -27.96 2.77 -13.83
N ALA A 127 -27.66 3.79 -13.03
CA ALA A 127 -28.67 4.58 -12.31
C ALA A 127 -29.58 5.41 -13.23
N THR A 128 -29.11 5.80 -14.41
CA THR A 128 -29.86 6.66 -15.34
C THR A 128 -30.53 5.90 -16.48
N SER A 129 -30.20 4.60 -16.66
CA SER A 129 -30.80 3.79 -17.72
C SER A 129 -32.26 3.50 -17.42
N THR A 130 -33.12 3.66 -18.43
CA THR A 130 -34.54 3.25 -18.38
C THR A 130 -34.79 1.89 -19.04
N ASP A 131 -33.79 1.33 -19.74
CA ASP A 131 -33.85 0.00 -20.34
C ASP A 131 -33.32 -1.06 -19.35
N PRO A 132 -34.16 -2.01 -18.91
CA PRO A 132 -33.74 -3.10 -18.03
C PRO A 132 -32.60 -3.96 -18.61
N THR A 133 -32.56 -4.12 -19.94
CA THR A 133 -31.51 -4.92 -20.59
C THR A 133 -30.16 -4.21 -20.49
N ALA A 134 -30.12 -2.91 -20.78
CA ALA A 134 -28.92 -2.10 -20.61
C ALA A 134 -28.46 -2.05 -19.14
N GLN A 135 -29.37 -1.96 -18.17
CA GLN A 135 -29.02 -2.00 -16.74
C GLN A 135 -28.27 -3.29 -16.38
N LEU A 136 -28.79 -4.45 -16.80
CA LEU A 136 -28.12 -5.74 -16.58
C LEU A 136 -26.72 -5.80 -17.22
N VAL A 137 -26.57 -5.24 -18.43
CA VAL A 137 -25.26 -5.17 -19.10
C VAL A 137 -24.27 -4.33 -18.29
N PHE A 138 -24.69 -3.15 -17.78
CA PHE A 138 -23.83 -2.31 -16.94
C PHE A 138 -23.47 -2.98 -15.62
N GLN A 139 -24.41 -3.70 -15.00
CA GLN A 139 -24.20 -4.45 -13.78
C GLN A 139 -23.15 -5.56 -13.96
N GLU A 140 -23.29 -6.38 -15.00
CA GLU A 140 -22.34 -7.47 -15.26
C GLU A 140 -20.96 -6.94 -15.67
N THR A 141 -20.93 -5.85 -16.45
CA THR A 141 -19.67 -5.17 -16.80
C THR A 141 -18.98 -4.64 -15.55
N PHE A 142 -19.74 -4.03 -14.63
CA PHE A 142 -19.21 -3.52 -13.36
C PHE A 142 -18.63 -4.67 -12.52
N ARG A 143 -19.38 -5.76 -12.38
CA ARG A 143 -18.95 -6.95 -11.62
C ARG A 143 -17.66 -7.52 -12.18
N ILE A 144 -17.58 -7.77 -13.49
CA ILE A 144 -16.42 -8.39 -14.13
C ILE A 144 -15.17 -7.51 -13.98
N LEU A 145 -15.29 -6.21 -14.26
CA LEU A 145 -14.15 -5.29 -14.16
C LEU A 145 -13.70 -5.11 -12.71
N THR A 146 -14.64 -5.03 -11.77
CA THR A 146 -14.32 -4.95 -10.35
C THR A 146 -13.62 -6.21 -9.85
N MET A 147 -14.11 -7.40 -10.19
CA MET A 147 -13.44 -8.65 -9.83
C MET A 147 -12.06 -8.80 -10.48
N ALA A 148 -11.91 -8.38 -11.74
CA ALA A 148 -10.62 -8.42 -12.42
C ALA A 148 -9.56 -7.58 -11.67
N VAL A 149 -9.95 -6.41 -11.14
CA VAL A 149 -9.06 -5.57 -10.34
C VAL A 149 -8.96 -6.07 -8.91
N GLN A 150 -10.06 -6.10 -8.15
CA GLN A 150 -10.05 -6.39 -6.71
C GLN A 150 -9.62 -7.80 -6.37
N ASP A 151 -10.07 -8.82 -7.11
CA ASP A 151 -9.69 -10.21 -6.82
C ASP A 151 -8.46 -10.63 -7.63
N GLY A 152 -8.35 -10.20 -8.89
CA GLY A 152 -7.24 -10.57 -9.76
C GLY A 152 -5.96 -9.79 -9.44
N MET A 153 -5.96 -8.50 -9.78
CA MET A 153 -4.77 -7.64 -9.65
C MET A 153 -4.40 -7.40 -8.19
N TRP A 154 -5.33 -6.91 -7.39
CA TRP A 154 -5.10 -6.52 -5.99
C TRP A 154 -5.03 -7.74 -5.09
N GLY A 155 -6.14 -8.47 -5.00
CA GLY A 155 -6.33 -9.64 -4.15
C GLY A 155 -5.20 -10.63 -4.26
N ARG A 156 -4.97 -11.20 -5.46
CA ARG A 156 -4.00 -12.29 -5.64
C ARG A 156 -2.57 -11.79 -5.80
N LEU A 157 -2.32 -10.84 -6.71
CA LEU A 157 -0.95 -10.48 -7.10
C LEU A 157 -0.35 -9.35 -6.26
N GLU A 158 -1.05 -8.23 -6.12
CA GLU A 158 -0.54 -7.03 -5.47
C GLU A 158 -0.25 -7.26 -3.99
N PHE A 159 -1.19 -7.85 -3.24
CA PHE A 159 -0.98 -8.14 -1.81
C PHE A 159 0.08 -9.21 -1.57
N PHE A 160 0.29 -10.13 -2.51
CA PHE A 160 1.44 -11.05 -2.45
C PHE A 160 2.76 -10.28 -2.53
N LEU A 161 2.89 -9.37 -3.50
CA LEU A 161 4.09 -8.54 -3.67
C LEU A 161 4.31 -7.60 -2.48
N SER A 162 3.23 -7.00 -1.97
CA SER A 162 3.22 -6.21 -0.73
C SER A 162 3.74 -7.04 0.46
N GLY A 163 3.23 -8.26 0.60
CA GLY A 163 3.66 -9.22 1.61
C GLY A 163 5.15 -9.55 1.53
N VAL A 164 5.66 -9.87 0.33
CA VAL A 164 7.08 -10.13 0.10
C VAL A 164 7.94 -8.91 0.45
N TRP A 165 7.51 -7.72 0.03
CA TRP A 165 8.21 -6.47 0.30
C TRP A 165 8.33 -6.21 1.80
N TYR A 166 7.20 -6.17 2.50
CA TYR A 166 7.18 -5.89 3.94
C TYR A 166 7.84 -7.01 4.74
N LEU A 167 7.71 -8.28 4.35
CA LEU A 167 8.36 -9.38 5.06
C LEU A 167 9.89 -9.25 4.99
N GLY A 168 10.44 -9.05 3.80
CA GLY A 168 11.88 -8.86 3.62
C GLY A 168 12.40 -7.62 4.34
N LEU A 169 11.66 -6.50 4.29
CA LEU A 169 11.99 -5.31 5.09
C LEU A 169 11.98 -5.59 6.59
N SER A 170 11.00 -6.31 7.11
CA SER A 170 10.90 -6.60 8.55
C SER A 170 12.13 -7.37 9.05
N ILE A 171 12.58 -8.38 8.30
CA ILE A 171 13.74 -9.22 8.63
C ILE A 171 15.03 -8.40 8.70
N ILE A 172 15.19 -7.42 7.81
CA ILE A 172 16.35 -6.52 7.79
C ILE A 172 16.24 -5.53 8.96
N LEU A 173 15.10 -4.85 9.09
CA LEU A 173 14.86 -3.83 10.10
C LEU A 173 14.93 -4.35 11.54
N TRP A 174 14.75 -5.66 11.76
CA TRP A 174 14.82 -6.26 13.10
C TRP A 174 16.12 -5.94 13.83
N ARG A 175 17.25 -5.85 13.11
CA ARG A 175 18.56 -5.54 13.70
C ARG A 175 18.72 -4.07 14.10
N HIS A 176 17.96 -3.16 13.48
CA HIS A 176 18.16 -1.71 13.63
C HIS A 176 17.02 -1.03 14.40
N LYS A 177 15.77 -1.46 14.21
CA LYS A 177 14.55 -0.84 14.73
C LYS A 177 13.46 -1.90 14.99
N LYS A 178 13.61 -2.69 16.06
CA LYS A 178 12.68 -3.79 16.41
C LYS A 178 11.20 -3.38 16.42
N ALA A 179 10.85 -2.27 17.08
CA ALA A 179 9.46 -1.81 17.15
C ALA A 179 8.87 -1.51 15.75
N PHE A 180 9.65 -0.87 14.87
CA PHE A 180 9.23 -0.60 13.50
C PHE A 180 9.14 -1.90 12.69
N SER A 181 10.10 -2.81 12.87
CA SER A 181 10.10 -4.12 12.23
C SER A 181 8.85 -4.94 12.57
N VAL A 182 8.33 -4.86 13.81
CA VAL A 182 7.06 -5.50 14.20
C VAL A 182 5.88 -4.94 13.38
N ILE A 183 5.77 -3.62 13.25
CA ILE A 183 4.68 -2.99 12.45
C ILE A 183 4.78 -3.41 10.99
N VAL A 184 5.99 -3.39 10.43
CA VAL A 184 6.26 -3.84 9.06
C VAL A 184 5.91 -5.32 8.88
N PHE A 185 6.25 -6.16 9.85
CA PHE A 185 5.91 -7.59 9.84
C PHE A 185 4.40 -7.81 9.91
N LEU A 186 3.68 -7.08 10.75
CA LEU A 186 2.21 -7.15 10.82
C LEU A 186 1.59 -6.81 9.47
N ASN A 187 2.10 -5.77 8.79
CA ASN A 187 1.62 -5.43 7.45
C ASN A 187 1.88 -6.57 6.46
N ALA A 188 3.07 -7.18 6.52
CA ALA A 188 3.42 -8.32 5.68
C ALA A 188 2.50 -9.51 5.91
N ALA A 189 2.22 -9.85 7.17
CA ALA A 189 1.34 -10.94 7.54
C ALA A 189 -0.08 -10.70 7.04
N CYS A 190 -0.64 -9.50 7.27
CA CYS A 190 -1.95 -9.12 6.75
C CYS A 190 -1.99 -9.23 5.23
N ALA A 191 -1.02 -8.65 4.50
CA ALA A 191 -1.00 -8.70 3.05
C ALA A 191 -0.91 -10.13 2.49
N LEU A 192 -0.03 -10.98 3.06
CA LEU A 192 0.06 -12.38 2.64
C LEU A 192 -1.24 -13.15 2.94
N VAL A 193 -1.86 -12.94 4.09
CA VAL A 193 -3.15 -13.58 4.43
C VAL A 193 -4.26 -13.11 3.49
N THR A 194 -4.30 -11.82 3.12
CA THR A 194 -5.22 -11.31 2.10
C THR A 194 -5.05 -12.05 0.78
N SER A 195 -3.81 -12.17 0.30
CA SER A 195 -3.52 -12.81 -0.98
C SER A 195 -3.82 -14.31 -0.97
N PHE A 196 -3.28 -15.06 -0.01
CA PHE A 196 -3.56 -16.48 0.10
C PHE A 196 -5.04 -16.76 0.37
N GLY A 197 -5.71 -15.91 1.16
CA GLY A 197 -7.14 -16.00 1.37
C GLY A 197 -7.93 -15.88 0.07
N LYS A 198 -7.56 -14.95 -0.83
CA LYS A 198 -8.19 -14.83 -2.17
C LYS A 198 -7.83 -15.98 -3.13
N VAL A 199 -6.65 -16.58 -3.00
CA VAL A 199 -6.25 -17.76 -3.80
C VAL A 199 -7.00 -19.02 -3.35
N LEU A 200 -7.25 -19.15 -2.05
CA LEU A 200 -7.93 -20.31 -1.43
C LEU A 200 -9.44 -20.11 -1.29
N ASP A 201 -10.00 -19.06 -1.90
CA ASP A 201 -11.41 -18.68 -1.83
C ASP A 201 -11.95 -18.47 -0.39
N MET A 202 -11.07 -18.09 0.55
CA MET A 202 -11.38 -17.72 1.93
C MET A 202 -11.70 -16.22 2.03
N GLY A 203 -12.80 -15.79 1.40
CA GLY A 203 -13.16 -14.37 1.23
C GLY A 203 -13.22 -13.56 2.53
N GLU A 204 -13.84 -14.10 3.58
CA GLU A 204 -13.95 -13.42 4.88
C GLU A 204 -12.59 -13.17 5.55
N LEU A 205 -11.72 -14.19 5.56
CA LEU A 205 -10.38 -14.08 6.11
C LEU A 205 -9.55 -13.06 5.31
N ALA A 206 -9.67 -13.08 3.99
CA ALA A 206 -8.99 -12.12 3.13
C ALA A 206 -9.47 -10.67 3.40
N GLY A 207 -10.78 -10.46 3.58
CA GLY A 207 -11.34 -9.14 3.91
C GLY A 207 -10.89 -8.62 5.28
N LEU A 208 -10.86 -9.49 6.29
CA LEU A 208 -10.36 -9.13 7.62
C LEU A 208 -8.87 -8.75 7.57
N ALA A 209 -8.06 -9.54 6.86
CA ALA A 209 -6.64 -9.26 6.70
C ALA A 209 -6.38 -7.98 5.91
N LEU A 210 -7.18 -7.72 4.86
CA LEU A 210 -7.14 -6.47 4.09
C LEU A 210 -7.40 -5.25 4.97
N THR A 211 -8.40 -5.34 5.86
CA THR A 211 -8.68 -4.29 6.86
C THR A 211 -7.44 -3.99 7.71
N GLY A 212 -6.68 -5.03 8.08
CA GLY A 212 -5.38 -4.89 8.73
C GLY A 212 -4.38 -4.06 7.91
N VAL A 213 -4.23 -4.36 6.61
CA VAL A 213 -3.35 -3.60 5.69
C VAL A 213 -3.78 -2.13 5.62
N THR A 214 -5.08 -1.86 5.54
CA THR A 214 -5.64 -0.49 5.47
C THR A 214 -5.23 0.36 6.66
N TYR A 215 -5.18 -0.20 7.87
CA TYR A 215 -4.79 0.54 9.08
C TYR A 215 -3.29 0.53 9.36
N VAL A 216 -2.59 -0.55 9.05
CA VAL A 216 -1.15 -0.68 9.34
C VAL A 216 -0.30 0.12 8.35
N THR A 217 -0.72 0.25 7.09
CA THR A 217 0.05 0.98 6.06
C THR A 217 0.23 2.48 6.38
N PRO A 218 -0.79 3.24 6.84
CA PRO A 218 -0.58 4.60 7.34
C PRO A 218 0.41 4.68 8.50
N LEU A 219 0.41 3.71 9.42
CA LEU A 219 1.38 3.67 10.53
C LEU A 219 2.80 3.46 10.01
N PHE A 220 2.98 2.63 8.97
CA PHE A 220 4.26 2.49 8.28
C PHE A 220 4.74 3.84 7.72
N TYR A 221 3.89 4.60 7.02
CA TYR A 221 4.26 5.91 6.47
C TYR A 221 4.62 6.94 7.53
N ILE A 222 3.86 7.01 8.63
CA ILE A 222 4.19 7.87 9.76
C ILE A 222 5.59 7.53 10.29
N TRP A 223 5.86 6.25 10.50
CA TRP A 223 7.10 5.81 11.11
C TRP A 223 8.32 6.01 10.20
N ILE A 224 8.21 5.68 8.90
CA ILE A 224 9.30 5.92 7.95
C ILE A 224 9.55 7.41 7.74
N GLY A 225 8.51 8.25 7.74
CA GLY A 225 8.63 9.70 7.70
C GLY A 225 9.42 10.24 8.90
N VAL A 226 9.12 9.77 10.12
CA VAL A 226 9.87 10.14 11.34
C VAL A 226 11.32 9.67 11.27
N ILE A 227 11.57 8.46 10.79
CA ILE A 227 12.93 7.93 10.62
C ILE A 227 13.72 8.77 9.61
N ALA A 228 13.11 9.09 8.47
CA ALA A 228 13.73 9.90 7.41
C ALA A 228 14.07 11.30 7.92
N TRP A 229 13.15 11.94 8.64
CA TRP A 229 13.35 13.24 9.26
C TRP A 229 14.52 13.25 10.25
N ARG A 230 14.59 12.22 11.11
CA ARG A 230 15.62 12.11 12.14
C ARG A 230 16.96 11.55 11.63
N GLY A 231 17.05 11.12 10.37
CA GLY A 231 18.25 10.51 9.78
C GLY A 231 18.74 9.22 10.46
N THR A 232 17.90 8.56 11.25
CA THR A 232 18.38 7.65 12.32
C THR A 232 18.82 6.26 11.83
N ILE A 233 18.38 5.80 10.65
CA ILE A 233 18.84 4.52 10.09
C ILE A 233 20.33 4.59 9.74
N VAL A 234 20.74 5.67 9.05
CA VAL A 234 22.14 5.87 8.61
C VAL A 234 23.08 5.99 9.81
N THR A 235 22.66 6.65 10.89
CA THR A 235 23.47 6.75 12.12
C THR A 235 23.66 5.39 12.79
N SER A 236 22.62 4.54 12.82
CA SER A 236 22.71 3.22 13.45
C SER A 236 23.67 2.27 12.74
N LEU A 237 23.76 2.35 11.41
CA LEU A 237 24.69 1.55 10.60
C LEU A 237 26.14 1.89 10.90
N LYS A 238 26.48 3.18 10.91
CA LYS A 238 27.83 3.64 11.27
C LYS A 238 28.21 3.17 12.67
N THR A 239 27.29 3.25 13.63
CA THR A 239 27.57 2.85 15.01
C THR A 239 27.80 1.33 15.13
N ALA A 240 27.08 0.51 14.35
CA ALA A 240 27.27 -0.93 14.30
C ALA A 240 28.65 -1.31 13.72
N GLU A 241 29.08 -0.67 12.64
CA GLU A 241 30.43 -0.87 12.04
C GLU A 241 31.56 -0.55 13.04
N PHE A 242 31.46 0.57 13.78
CA PHE A 242 32.46 0.91 14.81
C PHE A 242 32.50 -0.10 15.95
N THR A 243 31.36 -0.68 16.32
CA THR A 243 31.27 -1.64 17.43
C THR A 243 31.82 -3.01 17.02
N GLU A 244 31.64 -3.44 15.77
CA GLU A 244 32.24 -4.67 15.24
C GLU A 244 33.74 -4.52 14.97
N ALA A 245 34.19 -3.38 14.44
CA ALA A 245 35.61 -3.07 14.26
C ALA A 245 36.38 -2.99 15.59
N GLY A 246 35.74 -2.50 16.66
CA GLY A 246 36.34 -2.50 18.01
C GLY A 246 36.46 -3.89 18.65
N ARG A 247 35.72 -4.89 18.15
CA ARG A 247 35.77 -6.28 18.65
C ARG A 247 36.78 -7.16 17.91
N SER A 248 37.23 -6.74 16.72
CA SER A 248 38.25 -7.45 15.93
C SER A 248 39.68 -6.97 16.16
N ALA A 249 39.89 -5.95 17.02
CA ALA A 249 41.22 -5.58 17.47
C ALA A 249 41.84 -6.74 18.27
N PRO A 250 43.02 -7.27 17.88
CA PRO A 250 43.67 -8.33 18.62
C PRO A 250 43.94 -7.84 20.04
N LYS A 251 43.53 -8.62 21.04
CA LYS A 251 43.95 -8.39 22.43
C LYS A 251 45.47 -8.50 22.46
N ALA A 252 46.15 -7.37 22.67
CA ALA A 252 47.56 -7.31 22.98
C ALA A 252 47.84 -7.93 24.36
#